data_AF-A0A7Z7VM13-F1
#
_entry.id   AF-A0A7Z7VM13-F1
#
_cell.length_a   1.000
_cell.length_b   1.000
_cell.length_c   1.000
_cell.angle_alpha   90.00
_cell.angle_beta   90.00
_cell.angle_gamma   90.00
#
_symmetry.space_group_name_H-M   'P 1'
#
loop_
_entity.id
_entity.type
_entity.pdbx_description
1 polymer ?
#
loop_
_entity_poly.entity_id
_entity_poly.type
_entity_poly.pdbx_seq_one_letter_code
_entity_poly.pdbx_strand_id
1 'polypeptide(L)' 'MRFQDWIKSLGFGGQTWLAKMMGVSPKTVNEWFHLRRSPKSSSRNKIRRISGGKVDFSLFDLEYEQAQAERAA' A
#
# COMPACT_ATOMS: atom_id res chain seq x y z
N MET A 1 6.23 2.76 9.48
CA MET A 1 6.39 3.76 8.40
C MET A 1 5.22 3.69 7.45
N ARG A 2 4.95 4.76 6.70
CA ARG A 2 3.87 4.79 5.71
C ARG A 2 4.09 3.80 4.58
N PHE A 3 3.00 3.28 4.01
CA PHE A 3 3.07 2.34 2.90
C PHE A 3 3.79 2.94 1.68
N GLN A 4 3.51 4.21 1.36
CA GLN A 4 4.06 4.92 0.22
C GLN A 4 5.57 5.15 0.40
N ASP A 5 6.01 5.49 1.62
CA ASP A 5 7.43 5.67 1.93
C ASP A 5 8.18 4.35 1.84
N TRP A 6 7.57 3.26 2.33
CA TRP A 6 8.13 1.93 2.17
C TRP A 6 8.26 1.56 0.69
N ILE A 7 7.22 1.77 -0.13
CA ILE A 7 7.27 1.51 -1.57
C ILE A 7 8.38 2.31 -2.25
N LYS A 8 8.54 3.60 -1.90
CA LYS A 8 9.62 4.45 -2.42
C LYS A 8 11.01 3.94 -2.00
N SER A 9 11.14 3.40 -0.79
CA SER A 9 12.42 2.85 -0.28
C SER A 9 12.90 1.61 -1.06
N LEU A 10 12.01 0.94 -1.79
CA LEU A 10 12.37 -0.19 -2.66
C LEU A 10 13.03 0.25 -3.98
N GLY A 11 13.11 1.56 -4.24
CA GLY A 11 13.74 2.11 -5.44
C GLY A 11 12.84 2.09 -6.69
N PHE A 12 13.47 2.27 -7.85
CA PHE A 12 12.77 2.29 -9.13
C PHE A 12 12.05 0.97 -9.38
N GLY A 13 10.73 1.01 -9.55
CA GLY A 13 9.90 -0.18 -9.76
C GLY A 13 9.38 -0.86 -8.49
N GLY A 14 9.47 -0.23 -7.30
CA GLY A 14 8.95 -0.80 -6.04
C GLY A 14 7.50 -1.29 -6.09
N GLN A 15 6.61 -0.59 -6.81
CA GLN A 15 5.22 -1.02 -7.02
C GLN A 15 5.14 -2.33 -7.84
N THR A 16 5.92 -2.43 -8.92
CA THR A 16 6.00 -3.61 -9.78
C THR A 16 6.62 -4.80 -9.04
N TRP A 17 7.67 -4.56 -8.26
CA TRP A 17 8.29 -5.57 -7.42
C TRP A 17 7.28 -6.14 -6.41
N LEU A 18 6.56 -5.27 -5.70
CA LEU A 18 5.56 -5.70 -4.74
C LEU A 18 4.44 -6.48 -5.42
N ALA A 19 3.96 -6.01 -6.58
CA ALA A 19 2.93 -6.67 -7.36
C ALA A 19 3.31 -8.12 -7.70
N LYS A 20 4.55 -8.32 -8.18
CA LYS A 20 5.11 -9.66 -8.47
C LYS A 20 5.20 -10.52 -7.21
N MET A 21 5.72 -9.98 -6.11
CA MET A 21 5.84 -10.71 -4.84
C MET A 21 4.48 -11.11 -4.27
N MET A 22 3.46 -10.29 -4.51
CA MET A 22 2.12 -10.53 -4.04
C MET A 22 1.29 -11.42 -4.97
N GLY A 23 1.63 -11.51 -6.25
CA GLY A 23 0.82 -12.19 -7.26
C GLY A 23 -0.41 -11.37 -7.66
N VAL A 24 -0.30 -10.04 -7.64
CA VAL A 24 -1.38 -9.11 -8.02
C VAL A 24 -0.92 -8.24 -9.20
N SER A 25 -1.86 -7.56 -9.84
CA SER A 25 -1.51 -6.62 -10.91
C SER A 25 -0.78 -5.38 -10.36
N PRO A 26 0.16 -4.78 -11.11
CA PRO A 26 0.78 -3.50 -10.74
C PRO A 26 -0.25 -2.39 -10.52
N LYS A 27 -1.37 -2.41 -11.27
CA LYS A 27 -2.50 -1.51 -11.09
C LYS A 27 -3.09 -1.61 -9.68
N THR A 28 -3.23 -2.82 -9.15
CA THR A 28 -3.73 -3.02 -7.78
C THR A 28 -2.83 -2.36 -6.74
N VAL A 29 -1.51 -2.48 -6.89
CA VAL A 29 -0.56 -1.81 -5.99
C VAL A 29 -0.58 -0.29 -6.17
N ASN A 30 -0.75 0.19 -7.41
CA ASN A 30 -0.91 1.60 -7.70
C ASN A 30 -2.17 2.19 -7.04
N GLU A 31 -3.30 1.48 -7.07
CA GLU A 31 -4.53 1.87 -6.37
C GLU A 31 -4.31 1.99 -4.85
N TRP A 32 -3.54 1.07 -4.25
CA TRP A 32 -3.17 1.16 -2.84
C TRP A 32 -2.26 2.34 -2.56
N PHE A 33 -1.26 2.56 -3.41
CA PHE A 33 -0.30 3.66 -3.26
C PHE A 33 -0.97 5.04 -3.31
N HIS A 34 -1.99 5.20 -4.16
CA HIS A 34 -2.76 6.45 -4.29
C HIS A 34 -4.02 6.48 -3.42
N LEU A 35 -4.15 5.58 -2.43
CA LEU A 35 -5.27 5.54 -1.49
C LEU A 35 -6.63 5.49 -2.22
N ARG A 36 -6.67 4.94 -3.44
CA ARG A 36 -7.91 4.70 -4.19
C ARG A 36 -8.62 3.47 -3.69
N ARG A 37 -7.86 2.52 -3.18
CA ARG A 37 -8.36 1.27 -2.63
C ARG A 37 -7.54 0.88 -1.41
N SER A 38 -8.22 0.37 -0.39
CA SER A 38 -7.54 -0.22 0.75
C SER A 38 -7.17 -1.69 0.47
N PRO A 39 -5.94 -2.15 0.79
CA PRO A 39 -5.59 -3.56 0.70
C PRO A 39 -6.40 -4.40 1.70
N LYS A 40 -6.88 -5.57 1.27
CA LYS A 40 -7.59 -6.53 2.13
C LYS A 40 -6.66 -7.08 3.23
N SER A 41 -7.24 -7.64 4.30
CA SER A 41 -6.50 -8.23 5.43
C SER A 41 -5.43 -9.25 5.01
N SER A 42 -5.72 -10.12 4.04
CA SER A 42 -4.75 -11.07 3.49
C SER A 42 -3.56 -10.38 2.82
N SER A 43 -3.82 -9.36 2.02
CA SER A 43 -2.80 -8.51 1.39
C SER A 43 -1.96 -7.77 2.44
N ARG A 44 -2.60 -7.19 3.46
CA ARG A 44 -1.91 -6.49 4.55
C ARG A 44 -0.97 -7.43 5.32
N ASN A 45 -1.42 -8.64 5.64
CA ASN A 45 -0.58 -9.65 6.31
C ASN A 45 0.62 -10.05 5.46
N LYS A 46 0.41 -10.22 4.14
CA LYS A 46 1.51 -10.53 3.21
C LYS A 46 2.51 -9.35 3.12
N ILE A 47 2.02 -8.12 3.02
CA ILE A 47 2.85 -6.91 3.03
C ILE A 47 3.63 -6.78 4.35
N ARG A 48 3.02 -7.06 5.51
CA ARG A 48 3.72 -7.07 6.81
C ARG A 48 4.86 -8.07 6.82
N ARG A 49 4.65 -9.28 6.28
CA ARG A 49 5.71 -10.30 6.17
C ARG A 49 6.83 -9.85 5.23
N ILE A 50 6.49 -9.37 4.03
CA ILE A 50 7.47 -8.92 3.01
C ILE A 50 8.27 -7.71 3.51
N SER A 51 7.62 -6.76 4.18
CA SER A 51 8.25 -5.55 4.71
C SER A 51 9.00 -5.78 6.02
N GLY A 52 8.93 -6.97 6.62
CA GLY A 52 9.51 -7.23 7.94
C GLY A 52 8.87 -6.37 9.05
N GLY A 53 7.57 -6.09 8.96
CA GLY A 53 6.85 -5.26 9.93
C GLY A 53 7.09 -3.75 9.80
N LYS A 54 7.84 -3.28 8.79
CA LYS A 54 8.13 -1.86 8.60
C LYS A 54 6.87 -1.02 8.30
N VAL A 55 5.93 -1.58 7.54
CA VAL A 55 4.69 -0.89 7.14
C VAL A 55 3.69 -0.88 8.28
N ASP A 56 3.28 0.33 8.67
CA ASP A 56 2.21 0.55 9.63
C ASP A 56 0.90 0.84 8.89
N PHE A 57 -0.05 -0.07 9.01
CA PHE A 57 -1.37 0.06 8.38
C PHE A 57 -2.34 0.96 9.15
N SER A 58 -2.06 1.30 10.41
CA SER A 58 -2.88 2.29 11.14
C SER A 58 -2.75 3.68 10.51
N LEU A 59 -1.51 4.06 10.14
CA LEU A 59 -1.24 5.27 9.37
C LEU A 59 -1.92 5.26 8.00
N PHE A 60 -1.90 4.10 7.32
CA PHE A 60 -2.57 3.95 6.03
C PHE A 60 -4.08 4.16 6.14
N ASP A 61 -4.73 3.62 7.18
CA ASP A 61 -6.17 3.73 7.36
C ASP A 61 -6.60 5.18 7.61
N LEU A 62 -5.85 5.93 8.44
CA LEU A 62 -6.06 7.37 8.65
C LEU A 62 -5.95 8.17 7.33
N GLU A 63 -4.89 7.94 6.55
CA GLU A 63 -4.69 8.63 5.27
C GLU A 63 -5.78 8.25 4.25
N TYR A 64 -6.20 6.99 4.25
CA TYR A 64 -7.24 6.50 3.35
C TYR A 64 -8.59 7.16 3.64
N GLU A 65 -8.99 7.27 4.91
CA GLU A 65 -10.23 7.93 5.33
C GLU A 65 -10.23 9.41 4.92
N GLN A 66 -9.13 10.13 5.16
CA GLN A 66 -8.96 11.53 4.73
C GLN A 66 -9.09 11.66 3.20
N ALA A 67 -8.39 10.81 2.45
CA ALA A 67 -8.42 10.84 0.99
C ALA A 67 -9.79 10.46 0.39
N GLN A 68 -10.61 9.65 1.09
CA GLN A 68 -12.00 9.39 0.68
C GLN A 68 -12.91 10.58 1.02
N ALA A 69 -12.75 11.18 2.20
CA ALA A 69 -13.53 12.34 2.63
C ALA A 69 -13.32 13.53 1.69
N GLU A 70 -12.07 13.83 1.33
CA GLU A 70 -11.72 14.91 0.37
C GLU A 70 -12.29 14.68 -1.04
N ARG A 71 -12.50 13.42 -1.45
CA ARG A 71 -13.10 13.10 -2.77
C ARG A 71 -14.62 13.12 -2.77
N ALA A 72 -15.23 12.99 -1.59
CA ALA A 72 -16.67 13.05 -1.41
C ALA A 72 -17.19 14.49 -1.20
N ALA A 73 -16.28 15.43 -0.91
CA ALA A 73 -16.54 16.87 -0.83
C ALA A 73 -16.44 17.53 -2.21
#